data_AF-A0A401ITK1-F1
#
_entry.id   AF-A0A401ITK1-F1
#
_cell.length_a   1.000
_cell.length_b   1.000
_cell.length_c   1.000
_cell.angle_alpha   90.00
_cell.angle_beta   90.00
_cell.angle_gamma   90.00
#
_symmetry.space_group_name_H-M   'P 1'
#
loop_
_entity.id
_entity.type
_entity.pdbx_description
1 polymer ?
#
loop_
_entity_poly.entity_id
_entity_poly.type
_entity_poly.pdbx_seq_one_letter_code
_entity_poly.pdbx_strand_id
1 'polypeptide(L)'
;MVRRTQKTQVKPKQVKNPWKLAFTILLALVIATLAFILFQVYTPNQAVQKKTATVANTPTTEINVKMDKKQLGSVVNYYLNHQQKESNNIKYKFILDKSAILIGTTKVLGEKISFTLYAQPTLNQDGNIVLKIKSVAIGSLNAPKKFVLNYVKNNFKTGQLVQITPSKSKITLNLNKLQTKQGIRLKGQQLDLARNDIRFKIMIPLNEEDTK
;
A
#
# COMPACT_ATOMS: atom_id res chain seq x y z
N MET A 1 -47.78 -45.43 68.08
CA MET A 1 -47.50 -43.98 68.21
C MET A 1 -46.06 -43.70 67.79
N VAL A 2 -45.92 -42.73 66.91
CA VAL A 2 -44.70 -42.35 66.19
C VAL A 2 -43.76 -41.56 67.09
N ARG A 3 -42.44 -41.82 67.00
CA ARG A 3 -41.36 -40.82 67.13
C ARG A 3 -40.01 -41.45 66.81
N ARG A 4 -39.63 -41.47 65.52
CA ARG A 4 -38.21 -41.56 65.13
C ARG A 4 -37.68 -40.14 65.00
N THR A 5 -36.76 -39.79 65.88
CA THR A 5 -35.94 -38.59 65.85
C THR A 5 -35.09 -38.56 64.58
N GLN A 6 -35.33 -37.61 63.69
CA GLN A 6 -34.40 -37.29 62.62
C GLN A 6 -33.27 -36.42 63.20
N LYS A 7 -32.05 -36.96 63.23
CA LYS A 7 -30.84 -36.19 63.52
C LYS A 7 -30.53 -35.29 62.33
N THR A 8 -30.57 -33.98 62.54
CA THR A 8 -30.16 -32.96 61.57
C THR A 8 -28.67 -33.10 61.27
N GLN A 9 -28.33 -33.49 60.04
CA GLN A 9 -26.95 -33.49 59.52
C GLN A 9 -26.58 -32.06 59.11
N VAL A 10 -25.77 -31.38 59.94
CA VAL A 10 -25.18 -30.08 59.60
C VAL A 10 -24.01 -30.32 58.65
N LYS A 11 -24.16 -29.95 57.37
CA LYS A 11 -23.07 -29.99 56.39
C LYS A 11 -21.98 -28.98 56.80
N PRO A 12 -20.69 -29.35 56.85
CA PRO A 12 -19.65 -28.42 57.22
C PRO A 12 -19.50 -27.34 56.14
N LYS A 13 -19.67 -26.09 56.55
CA LYS A 13 -19.43 -24.89 55.74
C LYS A 13 -17.92 -24.83 55.44
N GLN A 14 -17.52 -25.31 54.27
CA GLN A 14 -16.16 -25.15 53.78
C GLN A 14 -15.87 -23.65 53.66
N VAL A 15 -14.99 -23.17 54.54
CA VAL A 15 -14.37 -21.84 54.45
C VAL A 15 -13.53 -21.83 53.17
N LYS A 16 -14.15 -21.39 52.07
CA LYS A 16 -13.46 -21.17 50.80
C LYS A 16 -12.43 -20.08 51.06
N ASN A 17 -11.14 -20.42 50.99
CA ASN A 17 -10.07 -19.45 51.07
C ASN A 17 -10.10 -18.62 49.79
N PRO A 18 -10.69 -17.40 49.82
CA PRO A 18 -10.99 -16.64 48.61
C PRO A 18 -9.71 -16.26 47.86
N TRP A 19 -8.59 -16.20 48.57
CA TRP A 19 -7.26 -15.92 48.04
C TRP A 19 -6.69 -17.05 47.20
N LYS A 20 -6.84 -18.31 47.65
CA LYS A 20 -6.43 -19.48 46.85
C LYS A 20 -7.29 -19.59 45.59
N LEU A 21 -8.59 -19.29 45.69
CA LEU A 21 -9.49 -19.29 44.54
C LEU A 21 -9.15 -18.17 43.54
N ALA A 22 -8.91 -16.95 44.03
CA ALA A 22 -8.50 -15.83 43.19
C ALA A 22 -7.19 -16.12 42.44
N PHE A 23 -6.20 -16.73 43.11
CA PHE A 23 -4.94 -17.11 42.46
C PHE A 23 -5.14 -18.19 41.39
N THR A 24 -5.98 -19.19 41.66
CA THR A 24 -6.29 -20.23 40.65
C THR A 24 -7.03 -19.68 39.43
N ILE A 25 -7.96 -18.73 39.62
CA ILE A 25 -8.68 -18.07 38.52
C ILE A 25 -7.73 -17.20 37.70
N LEU A 26 -6.85 -16.44 38.37
CA LEU A 26 -5.86 -15.60 37.72
C LEU A 26 -4.89 -16.45 36.88
N LEU A 27 -4.42 -17.57 37.43
CA LEU A 27 -3.51 -18.47 36.73
C LEU A 27 -4.19 -19.08 35.49
N ALA A 28 -5.46 -19.50 35.61
CA ALA A 28 -6.22 -20.00 34.47
C ALA A 28 -6.40 -18.94 33.37
N LEU A 29 -6.64 -17.68 33.74
CA LEU A 29 -6.75 -16.56 32.80
C LEU A 29 -5.44 -16.33 32.03
N VAL A 30 -4.29 -16.35 32.73
CA VAL A 30 -2.97 -16.16 32.12
C VAL A 30 -2.65 -17.30 31.14
N ILE A 31 -2.98 -18.55 31.50
CA ILE A 31 -2.77 -19.70 30.62
C ILE A 31 -3.68 -19.60 29.39
N ALA A 32 -4.94 -19.18 29.57
CA ALA A 32 -5.88 -19.01 28.46
C ALA A 32 -5.44 -17.92 27.47
N THR A 33 -4.92 -16.79 27.96
CA THR A 33 -4.41 -15.73 27.09
C THR A 33 -3.15 -16.16 26.34
N LEU A 34 -2.23 -16.88 27.00
CA LEU A 34 -1.06 -17.44 26.33
C LEU A 34 -1.45 -18.44 25.24
N ALA A 35 -2.38 -19.35 25.54
CA ALA A 35 -2.88 -20.32 24.58
C ALA A 35 -3.58 -19.65 23.38
N PHE A 36 -4.34 -18.58 23.62
CA PHE A 36 -4.99 -17.81 22.55
C PHE A 36 -3.97 -17.15 21.62
N ILE A 37 -2.91 -16.55 22.16
CA ILE A 37 -1.85 -15.93 21.36
C ILE A 37 -1.10 -17.00 20.55
N LEU A 38 -0.75 -18.13 21.17
CA LEU A 38 -0.09 -19.25 20.47
C LEU A 38 -1.00 -19.78 19.36
N PHE A 39 -2.29 -19.97 19.63
CA PHE A 39 -3.26 -20.39 18.61
C PHE A 39 -3.31 -19.38 17.45
N GLN A 40 -3.28 -18.07 17.73
CA GLN A 40 -3.30 -17.04 16.69
C GLN A 40 -1.99 -16.96 15.89
N VAL A 41 -0.85 -17.32 16.49
CA VAL A 41 0.46 -17.37 15.80
C VAL A 41 0.62 -18.64 14.96
N TYR A 42 0.14 -19.79 15.47
CA TYR A 42 0.24 -21.08 14.78
C TYR A 42 -0.92 -21.36 13.83
N THR A 43 -2.04 -20.63 13.92
CA THR A 43 -3.05 -20.67 12.87
C THR A 43 -2.43 -20.03 11.64
N PRO A 44 -2.21 -20.78 10.55
CA PRO A 44 -1.82 -20.16 9.31
C PRO A 44 -2.91 -19.17 8.98
N ASN A 45 -2.55 -17.89 8.95
CA ASN A 45 -3.41 -16.86 8.40
C ASN A 45 -3.72 -17.36 7.00
N GLN A 46 -4.94 -17.89 6.81
CA GLN A 46 -5.57 -17.95 5.50
C GLN A 46 -5.65 -16.48 5.14
N ALA A 47 -4.55 -15.95 4.60
CA ALA A 47 -4.55 -14.73 3.83
C ALA A 47 -5.77 -14.94 2.97
N VAL A 48 -6.81 -14.14 3.22
CA VAL A 48 -7.98 -14.07 2.37
C VAL A 48 -7.36 -14.02 1.00
N GLN A 49 -7.41 -15.17 0.32
CA GLN A 49 -7.09 -15.22 -1.07
C GLN A 49 -8.18 -14.33 -1.58
N LYS A 50 -7.86 -13.04 -1.74
CA LYS A 50 -8.58 -12.17 -2.63
C LYS A 50 -8.62 -13.02 -3.85
N LYS A 51 -9.79 -13.62 -4.10
CA LYS A 51 -10.08 -14.37 -5.30
C LYS A 51 -9.39 -13.53 -6.35
N THR A 52 -8.32 -14.07 -6.92
CA THR A 52 -7.84 -13.59 -8.21
C THR A 52 -9.14 -13.59 -8.97
N ALA A 53 -9.70 -12.41 -9.20
CA ALA A 53 -10.88 -12.30 -10.01
C ALA A 53 -10.40 -13.01 -11.26
N THR A 54 -10.92 -14.23 -11.47
CA THR A 54 -10.78 -14.95 -12.72
C THR A 54 -11.11 -13.86 -13.70
N VAL A 55 -10.09 -13.38 -14.42
CA VAL A 55 -10.31 -12.43 -15.48
C VAL A 55 -11.35 -13.17 -16.28
N ALA A 56 -12.59 -12.65 -16.25
CA ALA A 56 -13.65 -13.19 -17.07
C ALA A 56 -13.00 -13.42 -18.44
N ASN A 57 -13.28 -14.55 -19.08
CA ASN A 57 -12.83 -14.85 -20.44
C ASN A 57 -13.47 -13.85 -21.42
N THR A 58 -13.35 -12.56 -21.16
CA THR A 58 -13.54 -11.50 -22.11
C THR A 58 -12.34 -11.58 -23.03
N PRO A 59 -12.56 -11.80 -24.33
CA PRO A 59 -11.48 -11.79 -25.29
C PRO A 59 -10.79 -10.42 -25.15
N THR A 60 -9.48 -10.43 -24.90
CA THR A 60 -8.68 -9.22 -24.76
C THR A 60 -7.59 -9.23 -25.80
N THR A 61 -7.42 -8.11 -26.50
CA THR A 61 -6.28 -7.90 -27.40
C THR A 61 -5.12 -7.34 -26.59
N GLU A 62 -3.96 -7.99 -26.72
CA GLU A 62 -2.73 -7.54 -26.08
C GLU A 62 -1.85 -6.76 -27.05
N ILE A 63 -1.48 -5.54 -26.68
CA ILE A 63 -0.51 -4.73 -27.42
C ILE A 63 0.75 -4.62 -26.57
N ASN A 64 1.89 -5.06 -27.13
CA ASN A 64 3.19 -4.90 -26.50
C ASN A 64 3.83 -3.60 -27.03
N VAL A 65 4.08 -2.66 -26.13
CA VAL A 65 4.66 -1.36 -26.44
C VAL A 65 6.08 -1.31 -25.90
N LYS A 66 7.05 -1.05 -26.78
CA LYS A 66 8.43 -0.77 -26.42
C LYS A 66 8.67 0.73 -26.48
N MET A 67 9.29 1.29 -25.45
CA MET A 67 9.60 2.71 -25.32
C MET A 67 11.06 2.90 -24.88
N ASP A 68 11.62 4.05 -25.25
CA ASP A 68 12.86 4.53 -24.66
C ASP A 68 12.62 5.49 -23.48
N LYS A 69 13.70 5.88 -22.79
CA LYS A 69 13.67 6.82 -21.66
C LYS A 69 13.06 8.17 -22.03
N LYS A 70 13.33 8.70 -23.23
CA LYS A 70 12.84 10.01 -23.67
C LYS A 70 11.33 9.94 -23.92
N GLN A 71 10.86 8.92 -24.62
CA GLN A 71 9.45 8.68 -24.91
C GLN A 71 8.65 8.50 -23.61
N LEU A 72 9.12 7.66 -22.69
CA LEU A 72 8.45 7.51 -21.39
C LEU A 72 8.46 8.83 -20.60
N GLY A 73 9.60 9.54 -20.58
CA GLY A 73 9.71 10.84 -19.94
C GLY A 73 8.71 11.85 -20.50
N SER A 74 8.51 11.88 -21.82
CA SER A 74 7.54 12.75 -22.49
C SER A 74 6.10 12.42 -22.13
N VAL A 75 5.74 11.13 -22.10
CA VAL A 75 4.39 10.69 -21.68
C VAL A 75 4.10 11.08 -20.23
N VAL A 76 5.07 10.86 -19.33
CA VAL A 76 4.92 11.27 -17.93
C VAL A 76 4.77 12.78 -17.83
N ASN A 77 5.64 13.56 -18.48
CA ASN A 77 5.55 15.02 -18.46
C ASN A 77 4.22 15.54 -19.03
N TYR A 78 3.69 14.92 -20.09
CA TYR A 78 2.38 15.27 -20.64
C TYR A 78 1.28 15.13 -19.58
N TYR A 79 1.23 14.00 -18.89
CA TYR A 79 0.26 13.76 -17.82
C TYR A 79 0.43 14.74 -16.66
N LEU A 80 1.66 14.94 -16.19
CA LEU A 80 1.99 15.84 -15.10
C LEU A 80 1.62 17.30 -15.43
N ASN A 81 1.85 17.75 -16.66
CA ASN A 81 1.47 19.10 -17.09
C ASN A 81 -0.04 19.28 -17.13
N HIS A 82 -0.80 18.25 -17.48
CA HIS A 82 -2.26 18.30 -17.47
C HIS A 82 -2.81 18.45 -16.04
N GLN A 83 -2.26 17.67 -15.09
CA GLN A 83 -2.65 17.74 -13.67
C GLN A 83 -2.28 19.10 -13.03
N GLN A 84 -1.21 19.74 -13.48
CA GLN A 84 -0.79 21.07 -12.99
C GLN A 84 -1.75 22.18 -13.39
N LYS A 85 -2.48 22.05 -14.51
CA LYS A 85 -3.48 23.06 -14.92
C LYS A 85 -4.65 23.14 -13.95
N GLU A 86 -4.93 22.06 -13.23
CA GLU A 86 -5.97 22.02 -12.20
C GLU A 86 -5.46 22.41 -10.80
N SER A 87 -4.14 22.54 -10.63
CA SER A 87 -3.50 22.83 -9.34
C SER A 87 -2.60 24.05 -9.44
N ASN A 88 -3.13 25.23 -9.11
CA ASN A 88 -2.47 26.55 -9.28
C ASN A 88 -1.12 26.74 -8.56
N ASN A 89 -0.62 25.77 -7.78
CA ASN A 89 0.40 26.04 -6.77
C ASN A 89 1.72 25.26 -6.90
N ILE A 90 1.86 24.30 -7.83
CA ILE A 90 3.11 23.52 -7.96
C ILE A 90 3.48 23.31 -9.42
N LYS A 91 4.61 23.87 -9.84
CA LYS A 91 5.22 23.60 -11.15
C LYS A 91 6.29 22.53 -11.00
N TYR A 92 6.22 21.47 -11.81
CA TYR A 92 7.18 20.37 -11.75
C TYR A 92 7.43 19.72 -13.12
N LYS A 93 8.64 19.17 -13.26
CA LYS A 93 9.14 18.47 -14.45
C LYS A 93 9.77 17.15 -14.06
N PHE A 94 9.49 16.14 -14.87
CA PHE A 94 10.06 14.81 -14.75
C PHE A 94 11.19 14.59 -15.76
N ILE A 95 12.26 13.95 -15.31
CA ILE A 95 13.40 13.54 -16.13
C ILE A 95 13.70 12.08 -15.82
N LEU A 96 13.87 11.29 -16.87
CA LEU A 96 14.25 9.89 -16.76
C LEU A 96 15.62 9.67 -17.39
N ASP A 97 16.61 9.38 -16.56
CA ASP A 97 17.93 8.95 -17.02
C ASP A 97 18.37 7.66 -16.30
N LYS A 98 19.48 7.64 -15.53
CA LYS A 98 19.84 6.52 -14.65
C LYS A 98 18.91 6.40 -13.44
N SER A 99 18.19 7.48 -13.15
CA SER A 99 17.20 7.58 -12.07
C SER A 99 15.99 8.36 -12.58
N ALA A 100 14.87 8.18 -11.89
CA ALA A 100 13.69 8.99 -12.04
C ALA A 100 13.86 10.25 -11.19
N ILE A 101 13.87 11.42 -11.83
CA ILE A 101 14.15 12.71 -11.20
C ILE A 101 12.92 13.59 -11.36
N LEU A 102 12.40 14.11 -10.26
CA LEU A 102 11.31 15.09 -10.26
C LEU A 102 11.83 16.41 -9.69
N ILE A 103 11.78 17.47 -10.50
CA ILE A 103 12.26 18.80 -10.15
C ILE A 103 11.08 19.75 -10.16
N GLY A 104 10.97 20.62 -9.17
CA GLY A 104 9.90 21.60 -9.15
C GLY A 104 10.10 22.72 -8.13
N THR A 105 9.07 23.51 -7.93
CA THR A 105 9.01 24.52 -6.88
C THR A 105 7.76 24.34 -6.05
N THR A 106 7.88 24.47 -4.73
CA THR A 106 6.76 24.37 -3.80
C THR A 106 6.83 25.48 -2.75
N LYS A 107 5.73 25.70 -2.02
CA LYS A 107 5.66 26.68 -0.94
C LYS A 107 5.85 25.99 0.40
N VAL A 108 6.90 26.34 1.14
CA VAL A 108 7.19 25.82 2.48
C VAL A 108 7.30 27.01 3.42
N LEU A 109 6.52 27.03 4.50
CA LEU A 109 6.51 28.12 5.50
C LEU A 109 6.30 29.52 4.91
N GLY A 110 5.54 29.64 3.82
CA GLY A 110 5.29 30.94 3.17
C GLY A 110 6.26 31.27 2.03
N GLU A 111 7.42 30.61 1.97
CA GLU A 111 8.43 30.87 0.94
C GLU A 111 8.39 29.86 -0.21
N LYS A 112 8.73 30.33 -1.41
CA LYS A 112 8.80 29.51 -2.62
C LYS A 112 10.20 28.93 -2.75
N ILE A 113 10.32 27.62 -2.61
CA ILE A 113 11.60 26.91 -2.60
C ILE A 113 11.60 25.84 -3.70
N SER A 114 12.76 25.65 -4.35
CA SER A 114 12.96 24.58 -5.32
C SER A 114 13.13 23.23 -4.60
N PHE A 115 12.66 22.16 -5.23
CA PHE A 115 12.89 20.81 -4.73
C PHE A 115 13.36 19.91 -5.86
N THR A 116 14.13 18.88 -5.49
CA THR A 116 14.50 17.79 -6.39
C THR A 116 14.37 16.46 -5.67
N LEU A 117 13.64 15.53 -6.27
CA LEU A 117 13.44 14.18 -5.75
C LEU A 117 14.09 13.18 -6.70
N TYR A 118 14.99 12.36 -6.14
CA TYR A 118 15.65 11.27 -6.86
C TYR A 118 15.04 9.94 -6.44
N ALA A 119 14.63 9.13 -7.40
CA ALA A 119 14.10 7.80 -7.17
C ALA A 119 14.74 6.77 -8.11
N GLN A 120 14.94 5.56 -7.60
CA GLN A 120 15.26 4.40 -8.42
C GLN A 120 13.96 3.69 -8.79
N PRO A 121 13.56 3.67 -10.07
CA PRO A 121 12.40 2.93 -10.50
C PRO A 121 12.74 1.45 -10.70
N THR A 122 11.79 0.59 -10.34
CA THR A 122 11.85 -0.88 -10.46
C THR A 122 10.45 -1.40 -10.75
N LEU A 123 10.33 -2.62 -11.29
CA LEU A 123 9.04 -3.31 -11.41
C LEU A 123 8.86 -4.32 -10.27
N ASN A 124 7.64 -4.43 -9.76
CA ASN A 124 7.26 -5.55 -8.90
C ASN A 124 6.71 -6.73 -9.73
N GLN A 125 6.39 -7.84 -9.06
CA GLN A 125 5.86 -9.05 -9.71
C GLN A 125 4.52 -8.83 -10.44
N ASP A 126 3.71 -7.88 -9.98
CA ASP A 126 2.42 -7.54 -10.59
C ASP A 126 2.58 -6.65 -11.85
N GLY A 127 3.80 -6.22 -12.16
CA GLY A 127 4.07 -5.25 -13.22
C GLY A 127 3.73 -3.81 -12.84
N ASN A 128 3.65 -3.50 -11.55
CA ASN A 128 3.54 -2.14 -11.03
C ASN A 128 4.93 -1.49 -10.90
N ILE A 129 4.98 -0.17 -11.04
CA ILE A 129 6.24 0.59 -10.91
C ILE A 129 6.45 0.96 -9.45
N VAL A 130 7.59 0.56 -8.88
CA VAL A 130 8.04 0.91 -7.54
C VAL A 130 9.18 1.90 -7.63
N LEU A 131 8.97 3.10 -7.11
CA LEU A 131 9.94 4.18 -7.01
C LEU A 131 10.56 4.16 -5.61
N LYS A 132 11.80 3.68 -5.49
CA LYS A 132 12.55 3.73 -4.22
C LYS A 132 13.24 5.09 -4.12
N ILE A 133 12.83 5.91 -3.16
CA ILE A 133 13.38 7.26 -2.97
C ILE A 133 14.82 7.16 -2.47
N LYS A 134 15.73 7.81 -3.20
CA LYS A 134 17.16 7.88 -2.89
C LYS A 134 17.45 9.11 -2.04
N SER A 135 17.02 10.28 -2.49
CA SER A 135 17.22 11.55 -1.81
C SER A 135 16.11 12.53 -2.18
N VAL A 136 15.91 13.53 -1.31
CA VAL A 136 15.01 14.65 -1.57
C VAL A 136 15.74 15.91 -1.13
N ALA A 137 16.00 16.81 -2.07
CA ALA A 137 16.56 18.12 -1.79
C ALA A 137 15.43 19.17 -1.77
N ILE A 138 15.44 20.06 -0.79
CA ILE A 138 14.59 21.24 -0.69
C ILE A 138 15.53 22.43 -0.50
N GLY A 139 15.69 23.26 -1.53
CA GLY A 139 16.75 24.26 -1.59
C GLY A 139 18.13 23.60 -1.49
N SER A 140 18.96 24.06 -0.55
CA SER A 140 20.26 23.48 -0.22
C SER A 140 20.19 22.32 0.79
N LEU A 141 19.02 22.05 1.38
CA LEU A 141 18.85 21.07 2.44
C LEU A 141 18.49 19.69 1.87
N ASN A 142 19.20 18.65 2.31
CA ASN A 142 18.78 17.27 2.07
C ASN A 142 17.72 16.86 3.11
N ALA A 143 16.47 16.82 2.68
CA ALA A 143 15.33 16.56 3.54
C ALA A 143 15.18 15.06 3.87
N PRO A 144 14.81 14.70 5.11
CA PRO A 144 14.53 13.33 5.47
C PRO A 144 13.39 12.74 4.62
N LYS A 145 13.70 11.77 3.76
CA LYS A 145 12.76 11.09 2.86
C LYS A 145 11.46 10.62 3.53
N LYS A 146 11.52 10.08 4.76
CA LYS A 146 10.34 9.61 5.50
C LYS A 146 9.42 10.78 5.86
N PHE A 147 9.98 11.91 6.29
CA PHE A 147 9.23 13.11 6.63
C PHE A 147 8.52 13.68 5.40
N VAL A 148 9.24 13.83 4.29
CA VAL A 148 8.66 14.31 3.03
C VAL A 148 7.53 13.39 2.55
N LEU A 149 7.75 12.08 2.54
CA LEU A 149 6.72 11.14 2.09
C LEU A 149 5.50 11.11 3.03
N ASN A 150 5.69 11.25 4.34
CA ASN A 150 4.59 11.41 5.29
C ASN A 150 3.78 12.68 4.98
N TYR A 151 4.47 13.80 4.76
CA TYR A 151 3.82 15.06 4.41
C TYR A 151 3.01 14.91 3.12
N VAL A 152 3.59 14.36 2.06
CA VAL A 152 2.90 14.18 0.78
C VAL A 152 1.67 13.26 0.94
N LYS A 153 1.83 12.14 1.64
CA LYS A 153 0.74 11.19 1.89
C LYS A 153 -0.46 11.83 2.62
N ASN A 154 -0.19 12.73 3.57
CA ASN A 154 -1.23 13.32 4.40
C ASN A 154 -1.87 14.58 3.79
N ASN A 155 -1.15 15.30 2.93
CA ASN A 155 -1.60 16.60 2.39
C ASN A 155 -2.09 16.51 0.93
N PHE A 156 -1.79 15.44 0.20
CA PHE A 156 -2.20 15.27 -1.20
C PHE A 156 -3.08 14.04 -1.37
N LYS A 157 -4.21 14.22 -2.08
CA LYS A 157 -5.10 13.12 -2.48
C LYS A 157 -4.49 12.40 -3.68
N THR A 158 -3.77 11.31 -3.45
CA THR A 158 -3.07 10.58 -4.52
C THR A 158 -3.89 9.44 -5.16
N GLY A 159 -5.13 9.24 -4.70
CA GLY A 159 -6.06 8.20 -5.20
C GLY A 159 -5.56 6.77 -4.96
N GLN A 160 -6.19 5.79 -5.61
CA GLN A 160 -5.77 4.38 -5.52
C GLN A 160 -4.57 4.04 -6.42
N LEU A 161 -4.29 4.91 -7.39
CA LEU A 161 -3.24 4.77 -8.38
C LEU A 161 -1.84 4.87 -7.74
N VAL A 162 -1.67 5.81 -6.82
CA VAL A 162 -0.37 6.07 -6.19
C VAL A 162 -0.45 5.72 -4.71
N GLN A 163 0.36 4.72 -4.31
CA GLN A 163 0.50 4.30 -2.94
C GLN A 163 1.83 4.79 -2.37
N ILE A 164 1.77 5.65 -1.36
CA ILE A 164 2.97 6.16 -0.68
C ILE A 164 3.23 5.33 0.58
N THR A 165 4.43 4.75 0.69
CA THR A 165 4.89 3.98 1.86
C THR A 165 6.12 4.65 2.48
N PRO A 166 5.92 5.63 3.40
CA PRO A 166 7.01 6.41 3.98
C PRO A 166 8.02 5.57 4.77
N SER A 167 7.54 4.54 5.48
CA SER A 167 8.37 3.62 6.28
C SER A 167 9.43 2.90 5.45
N LYS A 168 9.12 2.58 4.18
CA LYS A 168 10.05 1.93 3.25
C LYS A 168 10.74 2.93 2.31
N SER A 169 10.41 4.21 2.41
CA SER A 169 10.83 5.25 1.47
C SER A 169 10.51 4.91 0.01
N LYS A 170 9.28 4.44 -0.24
CA LYS A 170 8.83 3.97 -1.56
C LYS A 170 7.51 4.61 -1.95
N ILE A 171 7.37 4.88 -3.24
CA ILE A 171 6.11 5.22 -3.89
C ILE A 171 5.82 4.11 -4.90
N THR A 172 4.63 3.52 -4.86
CA THR A 172 4.20 2.50 -5.81
C THR A 172 3.11 3.07 -6.70
N LEU A 173 3.32 2.99 -8.01
CA LEU A 173 2.34 3.28 -9.04
C LEU A 173 1.66 1.97 -9.44
N ASN A 174 0.41 1.82 -9.04
CA ASN A 174 -0.41 0.64 -9.30
C ASN A 174 -0.98 0.70 -10.73
N LEU A 175 -0.18 0.28 -11.71
CA LEU A 175 -0.59 0.25 -13.12
C LEU A 175 -1.78 -0.68 -13.35
N ASN A 176 -1.88 -1.77 -12.58
CA ASN A 176 -3.03 -2.67 -12.63
C ASN A 176 -4.35 -2.02 -12.18
N LYS A 177 -4.30 -0.91 -11.46
CA LYS A 177 -5.48 -0.12 -11.05
C LYS A 177 -5.76 1.03 -12.01
N LEU A 178 -4.89 1.28 -13.00
CA LEU A 178 -5.23 2.10 -14.16
C LEU A 178 -6.16 1.29 -15.03
N GLN A 179 -7.45 1.43 -14.77
CA GLN A 179 -8.50 0.95 -15.66
C GLN A 179 -9.22 2.17 -16.22
N THR A 180 -9.27 2.28 -17.54
CA THR A 180 -10.12 3.29 -18.18
C THR A 180 -11.58 2.90 -18.05
N LYS A 181 -12.51 3.83 -18.32
CA LYS A 181 -13.95 3.52 -18.34
C LYS A 181 -14.26 2.36 -19.31
N GLN A 182 -13.50 2.28 -20.40
CA GLN A 182 -13.56 1.25 -21.44
C GLN A 182 -12.83 -0.06 -21.05
N GLY A 183 -12.43 -0.23 -19.79
CA GLY A 183 -11.81 -1.46 -19.30
C GLY A 183 -10.37 -1.71 -19.75
N ILE A 184 -9.70 -0.74 -20.38
CA ILE A 184 -8.30 -0.88 -20.82
C ILE A 184 -7.40 -0.97 -19.58
N ARG A 185 -6.51 -1.96 -19.56
CA ARG A 185 -5.56 -2.20 -18.46
C ARG A 185 -4.12 -2.07 -18.93
N LEU A 186 -3.25 -1.63 -18.02
CA LEU A 186 -1.83 -1.46 -18.26
C LEU A 186 -0.98 -2.31 -17.31
N LYS A 187 0.08 -2.94 -17.83
CA LYS A 187 1.04 -3.71 -17.04
C LYS A 187 2.47 -3.46 -17.50
N GLY A 188 3.39 -3.20 -16.57
CA GLY A 188 4.81 -3.14 -16.87
C GLY A 188 5.39 -4.54 -17.08
N GLN A 189 6.19 -4.72 -18.14
CA GLN A 189 6.89 -5.97 -18.44
C GLN A 189 8.39 -5.87 -18.18
N GLN A 190 9.02 -4.78 -18.62
CA GLN A 190 10.46 -4.55 -18.46
C GLN A 190 10.71 -3.07 -18.17
N LEU A 191 11.63 -2.79 -17.26
CA LEU A 191 12.07 -1.44 -16.95
C LEU A 191 13.59 -1.41 -16.75
N ASP A 192 14.32 -1.40 -17.86
CA ASP A 192 15.77 -1.34 -17.87
C ASP A 192 16.25 0.00 -18.40
N LEU A 193 16.60 0.89 -17.47
CA LEU A 193 17.07 2.24 -17.80
C LEU A 193 18.49 2.26 -18.36
N ALA A 194 19.31 1.24 -18.07
CA ALA A 194 20.69 1.17 -18.54
C ALA A 194 20.73 0.77 -20.02
N ARG A 195 19.90 -0.21 -20.40
CA ARG A 195 19.76 -0.66 -21.80
C ARG A 195 18.71 0.10 -22.59
N ASN A 196 18.06 1.10 -21.99
CA ASN A 196 17.01 1.89 -22.62
C ASN A 196 15.85 0.99 -23.14
N ASP A 197 15.56 -0.10 -22.41
CA ASP A 197 14.55 -1.09 -22.76
C ASP A 197 13.40 -1.04 -21.76
N ILE A 198 12.34 -0.35 -22.15
CA ILE A 198 11.15 -0.16 -21.33
C ILE A 198 9.97 -0.76 -22.09
N ARG A 199 9.31 -1.76 -21.50
CA ARG A 199 8.24 -2.50 -22.17
C ARG A 199 6.98 -2.53 -21.31
N PHE A 200 5.86 -2.23 -21.94
CA PHE A 200 4.53 -2.26 -21.34
C PHE A 200 3.61 -3.15 -22.16
N LYS A 201 2.70 -3.83 -21.47
CA LYS A 201 1.59 -4.55 -22.07
C LYS A 201 0.31 -3.77 -21.83
N ILE A 202 -0.41 -3.47 -22.90
CA ILE A 202 -1.75 -2.88 -22.87
C ILE A 202 -2.73 -4.00 -23.19
N MET A 203 -3.75 -4.17 -22.36
CA MET A 203 -4.81 -5.16 -22.54
C MET A 203 -6.11 -4.41 -22.80
N ILE A 204 -6.68 -4.60 -23.99
CA ILE A 204 -7.91 -3.95 -24.44
C ILE A 204 -9.01 -5.01 -24.48
N PRO A 205 -10.14 -4.83 -23.76
CA PRO A 205 -11.27 -5.75 -23.88
C PRO A 205 -11.90 -5.61 -25.27
N LEU A 206 -12.26 -6.74 -25.89
CA LEU A 206 -12.89 -6.80 -27.21
C LEU A 206 -14.43 -6.73 -27.12
N ASN A 207 -14.98 -6.59 -25.92
CA ASN A 207 -16.41 -6.44 -25.69
C ASN A 207 -16.70 -4.98 -25.36
N GLU A 208 -17.63 -4.38 -26.12
CA GLU A 208 -18.25 -3.10 -25.79
C GLU A 208 -19.14 -3.30 -24.56
N GLU A 209 -18.63 -3.00 -23.37
CA GLU A 209 -19.54 -2.66 -22.26
C GLU A 209 -20.00 -1.21 -22.48
N ASP A 210 -21.05 -1.07 -23.30
CA ASP A 210 -21.93 0.08 -23.33
C ASP A 210 -22.36 0.37 -21.89
N THR A 211 -21.71 1.35 -21.28
CA THR A 211 -22.10 1.84 -19.96
C THR A 211 -23.30 2.74 -20.17
N LYS A 212 -24.50 2.13 -20.09
CA LYS A 212 -25.77 2.85 -19.97
C LYS A 212 -25.83 3.63 -18.65
#